data_AF-A0AAE3UGZ6-F1
#
_entry.id   AF-A0AAE3UGZ6-F1
#
_cell.length_a   1.000
_cell.length_b   1.000
_cell.length_c   1.000
_cell.angle_alpha   90.00
_cell.angle_beta   90.00
_cell.angle_gamma   90.00
#
_symmetry.space_group_name_H-M   'P 1'
#
loop_
_entity.id
_entity.type
_entity.pdbx_description
1 polymer ?
#
loop_
_entity_poly.entity_id
_entity_poly.type
_entity_poly.pdbx_seq_one_letter_code
_entity_poly.pdbx_strand_id
1 'polypeptide(L)'
;MTKTLSLAIAFLTGIGMIFIGARFLIAPETAELGYGIHFNEQGDYSFHYIKGIRDLFSGLLICTFLVSKQTKALAITLLLGTIIPVVDMLIVLTKEYNGITQAIPHISAIVVCFLFGILLLRNKKEQSNGYHGFAKIIQSADTHSESVIEYAIVPTEKTPWHYHTLFSETFEVLKGTLEVGQNNQVYQLKQGDSVTIMPNEKHYFHNISTADCLVKVTISSGNKNFENALLILKGLAKDGFASASGVPAKLSDLALFVYLNNSRMVGLQKIAEPLFNYIAARAIKNGRLKELELTYCRE
;
A
#
# COMPACT_ATOMS: atom_id res chain seq x y z
N MET A 1 -9.63 -15.66 9.21
CA MET A 1 -10.39 -15.40 7.97
C MET A 1 -9.43 -14.81 6.93
N THR A 2 -9.34 -15.37 5.73
CA THR A 2 -8.34 -14.94 4.72
C THR A 2 -8.79 -13.68 3.98
N LYS A 3 -7.85 -12.82 3.58
CA LYS A 3 -8.13 -11.59 2.79
C LYS A 3 -8.96 -11.89 1.53
N THR A 4 -8.72 -13.04 0.91
CA THR A 4 -9.46 -13.55 -0.24
C THR A 4 -10.95 -13.74 0.06
N LEU A 5 -11.29 -14.27 1.24
CA LEU A 5 -12.69 -14.45 1.63
C LEU A 5 -13.39 -13.11 1.87
N SER A 6 -12.71 -12.15 2.51
CA SER A 6 -13.27 -10.80 2.69
C SER A 6 -13.54 -10.08 1.36
N LEU A 7 -12.65 -10.24 0.38
CA LEU A 7 -12.82 -9.67 -0.95
C LEU A 7 -13.95 -10.36 -1.73
N ALA A 8 -14.04 -11.68 -1.68
CA ALA A 8 -15.12 -12.43 -2.32
C ALA A 8 -16.49 -12.01 -1.77
N ILE A 9 -16.60 -11.83 -0.45
CA ILE A 9 -17.85 -11.40 0.18
C ILE A 9 -18.18 -9.95 -0.18
N ALA A 10 -17.20 -9.03 -0.17
CA ALA A 10 -17.43 -7.66 -0.63
C ALA A 10 -17.87 -7.59 -2.10
N PHE A 11 -17.33 -8.47 -2.96
CA PHE A 11 -17.79 -8.59 -4.35
C PHE A 11 -19.24 -9.04 -4.43
N LEU A 12 -19.62 -10.09 -3.69
CA LEU A 12 -21.01 -10.55 -3.62
C LEU A 12 -21.96 -9.48 -3.09
N THR A 13 -21.55 -8.72 -2.07
CA THR A 13 -22.31 -7.58 -1.55
C THR A 13 -22.53 -6.52 -2.64
N GLY A 14 -21.49 -6.15 -3.39
CA GLY A 14 -21.61 -5.18 -4.48
C GLY A 14 -22.58 -5.63 -5.57
N ILE A 15 -22.46 -6.88 -6.03
CA ILE A 15 -23.37 -7.46 -7.03
C ILE A 15 -24.80 -7.58 -6.50
N GLY A 16 -24.97 -7.98 -5.24
CA GLY A 16 -26.28 -8.06 -4.59
C GLY A 16 -26.99 -6.70 -4.52
N MET A 17 -26.25 -5.64 -4.17
CA MET A 17 -26.77 -4.27 -4.14
C MET A 17 -27.17 -3.76 -5.54
N ILE A 18 -26.38 -4.07 -6.58
CA ILE A 18 -26.74 -3.78 -7.97
C ILE A 18 -28.04 -4.47 -8.34
N PHE A 19 -28.18 -5.76 -7.99
CA PHE A 19 -29.39 -6.53 -8.27
C PHE A 19 -30.62 -5.94 -7.55
N ILE A 20 -30.52 -5.64 -6.26
CA ILE A 20 -31.62 -5.05 -5.48
C ILE A 20 -32.00 -3.67 -6.05
N GLY A 21 -31.01 -2.81 -6.31
CA GLY A 21 -31.24 -1.49 -6.89
C GLY A 21 -31.93 -1.56 -8.25
N ALA A 22 -31.45 -2.42 -9.15
CA ALA A 22 -32.08 -2.64 -10.45
C ALA A 22 -33.52 -3.17 -10.32
N ARG A 23 -33.79 -4.04 -9.34
CA ARG A 23 -35.13 -4.57 -9.09
C ARG A 23 -36.12 -3.48 -8.70
N PHE A 24 -35.71 -2.50 -7.88
CA PHE A 24 -36.54 -1.33 -7.56
C PHE A 24 -36.82 -0.43 -8.76
N LEU A 25 -35.96 -0.43 -9.78
CA LEU A 25 -36.15 0.35 -11.02
C LEU A 25 -37.05 -0.36 -12.04
N ILE A 26 -36.98 -1.69 -12.11
CA ILE A 26 -37.62 -2.48 -13.17
C ILE A 26 -38.91 -3.16 -12.68
N ALA A 27 -38.95 -3.59 -11.42
CA ALA A 27 -40.05 -4.33 -10.81
C ALA A 27 -40.34 -3.79 -9.39
N PRO A 28 -40.78 -2.53 -9.27
CA PRO A 28 -40.89 -1.81 -8.00
C PRO A 28 -41.75 -2.53 -6.96
N GLU A 29 -42.97 -2.95 -7.31
CA GLU A 29 -43.87 -3.65 -6.38
C GLU A 29 -43.25 -4.93 -5.80
N THR A 30 -42.55 -5.69 -6.65
CA THR A 30 -41.88 -6.92 -6.19
C THR A 30 -40.67 -6.62 -5.31
N ALA A 31 -39.96 -5.53 -5.57
CA ALA A 31 -38.82 -5.09 -4.77
C ALA A 31 -39.28 -4.61 -3.39
N GLU A 32 -40.38 -3.87 -3.35
CA GLU A 32 -41.01 -3.34 -2.16
C GLU A 32 -41.50 -4.42 -1.21
N LEU A 33 -42.24 -5.41 -1.74
CA LEU A 33 -42.67 -6.59 -0.99
C LEU A 33 -41.46 -7.35 -0.42
N GLY A 34 -40.40 -7.49 -1.22
CA GLY A 34 -39.16 -8.13 -0.78
C GLY A 34 -38.37 -7.31 0.26
N TYR A 35 -38.56 -5.99 0.29
CA TYR A 35 -37.96 -5.09 1.27
C TYR A 35 -38.71 -5.11 2.62
N GLY A 36 -39.99 -5.50 2.60
CA GLY A 36 -40.83 -5.64 3.79
C GLY A 36 -41.66 -4.39 4.10
N ILE A 37 -42.00 -3.57 3.11
CA ILE A 37 -42.97 -2.48 3.28
C ILE A 37 -44.12 -2.67 2.29
N HIS A 38 -45.28 -2.15 2.68
CA HIS A 38 -46.44 -1.97 1.83
C HIS A 38 -46.74 -0.47 1.76
N PHE A 39 -46.61 0.09 0.57
CA PHE A 39 -46.85 1.46 0.19
C PHE A 39 -47.77 1.41 -1.02
N ASN A 40 -48.92 2.08 -0.91
CA ASN A 40 -49.95 2.00 -1.93
C ASN A 40 -49.62 2.98 -3.06
N GLU A 41 -48.96 2.50 -4.11
CA GLU A 41 -48.61 3.31 -5.27
C GLU A 41 -49.70 3.19 -6.33
N GLN A 42 -50.52 4.23 -6.44
CA GLN A 42 -51.52 4.41 -7.49
C GLN A 42 -50.85 4.69 -8.86
N GLY A 43 -49.81 3.93 -9.21
CA GLY A 43 -48.97 4.12 -10.39
C GLY A 43 -47.80 5.10 -10.23
N ASP A 44 -47.59 5.68 -9.05
CA ASP A 44 -46.44 6.57 -8.77
C ASP A 44 -45.32 5.82 -8.04
N TYR A 45 -44.30 5.42 -8.78
CA TYR A 45 -43.13 4.65 -8.30
C TYR A 45 -41.92 5.52 -7.92
N SER A 46 -42.12 6.83 -7.72
CA SER A 46 -41.02 7.78 -7.51
C SER A 46 -40.14 7.41 -6.30
N PHE A 47 -40.71 6.95 -5.20
CA PHE A 47 -39.96 6.55 -4.01
C PHE A 47 -39.13 5.28 -4.24
N HIS A 48 -39.66 4.34 -4.99
CA HIS A 48 -38.96 3.11 -5.38
C HIS A 48 -37.77 3.43 -6.26
N TYR A 49 -37.92 4.36 -7.20
CA TYR A 49 -36.81 4.81 -8.05
C TYR A 49 -35.73 5.53 -7.24
N ILE A 50 -36.12 6.41 -6.32
CA ILE A 50 -35.20 7.10 -5.41
C ILE A 50 -34.41 6.10 -4.55
N LYS A 51 -35.06 5.03 -4.07
CA LYS A 51 -34.37 3.96 -3.35
C LYS A 51 -33.47 3.15 -4.28
N GLY A 52 -34.01 2.69 -5.40
CA GLY A 52 -33.33 1.80 -6.33
C GLY A 52 -32.02 2.37 -6.85
N ILE A 53 -32.00 3.66 -7.20
CA ILE A 53 -30.77 4.30 -7.70
C ILE A 53 -29.67 4.39 -6.62
N ARG A 54 -30.03 4.55 -5.34
CA ARG A 54 -29.06 4.60 -4.23
C ARG A 54 -28.43 3.24 -3.98
N ASP A 55 -29.24 2.18 -4.06
CA ASP A 55 -28.74 0.81 -3.90
C ASP A 55 -27.85 0.41 -5.09
N LEU A 56 -28.27 0.77 -6.32
CA LEU A 56 -27.48 0.57 -7.54
C LEU A 56 -26.14 1.32 -7.47
N PHE A 57 -26.16 2.60 -7.09
CA PHE A 57 -24.95 3.41 -6.91
C PHE A 57 -24.01 2.79 -5.87
N SER A 58 -24.54 2.39 -4.71
CA SER A 58 -23.75 1.80 -3.63
C SER A 58 -23.07 0.49 -4.08
N GLY A 59 -23.80 -0.35 -4.82
CA GLY A 59 -23.25 -1.58 -5.40
C GLY A 59 -22.13 -1.31 -6.42
N LEU A 60 -22.34 -0.37 -7.35
CA LEU A 60 -21.32 0.04 -8.32
C LEU A 60 -20.07 0.63 -7.65
N LEU A 61 -20.24 1.43 -6.59
CA LEU A 61 -19.14 2.01 -5.82
C LEU A 61 -18.29 0.92 -5.15
N ILE A 62 -18.93 -0.06 -4.51
CA ILE A 62 -18.26 -1.23 -3.92
C ILE A 62 -17.47 -2.01 -4.97
N CYS A 63 -18.08 -2.33 -6.12
CA CYS A 63 -17.41 -3.03 -7.21
C CYS A 63 -16.22 -2.23 -7.75
N THR A 64 -16.35 -0.91 -7.89
CA THR A 64 -15.30 -0.02 -8.38
C THR A 64 -14.08 -0.03 -7.46
N PHE A 65 -14.28 0.09 -6.15
CA PHE A 65 -13.17 0.02 -5.19
C PHE A 65 -12.50 -1.35 -5.16
N LEU A 66 -13.27 -2.41 -5.37
CA LEU A 66 -12.75 -3.76 -5.43
C LEU A 66 -11.87 -3.98 -6.66
N VAL A 67 -12.34 -3.61 -7.86
CA VAL A 67 -11.56 -3.70 -9.11
C VAL A 67 -10.33 -2.80 -9.07
N SER A 68 -10.46 -1.60 -8.46
CA SER A 68 -9.36 -0.64 -8.31
C SER A 68 -8.38 -1.01 -7.18
N LYS A 69 -8.60 -2.11 -6.47
CA LYS A 69 -7.80 -2.57 -5.31
C LYS A 69 -7.70 -1.54 -4.17
N GLN A 70 -8.67 -0.64 -4.05
CA GLN A 70 -8.73 0.41 -3.04
C GLN A 70 -9.33 -0.12 -1.73
N THR A 71 -8.61 -1.00 -1.03
CA THR A 71 -9.17 -1.74 0.12
C THR A 71 -9.59 -0.85 1.28
N LYS A 72 -8.87 0.24 1.55
CA LYS A 72 -9.21 1.18 2.64
C LYS A 72 -10.50 1.94 2.32
N ALA A 73 -10.65 2.43 1.08
CA ALA A 73 -11.88 3.10 0.64
C ALA A 73 -13.08 2.15 0.68
N LEU A 74 -12.90 0.91 0.20
CA LEU A 74 -13.91 -0.15 0.29
C LEU A 74 -14.34 -0.40 1.74
N ALA A 75 -13.37 -0.55 2.66
CA ALA A 75 -13.65 -0.83 4.06
C ALA A 75 -14.42 0.31 4.75
N ILE A 76 -14.01 1.55 4.53
CA ILE A 76 -14.71 2.74 5.04
C ILE A 76 -16.13 2.82 4.47
N THR A 77 -16.28 2.54 3.18
CA THR A 77 -17.59 2.55 2.49
C THR A 77 -18.55 1.52 3.11
N LEU A 78 -18.09 0.30 3.38
CA LEU A 78 -18.90 -0.74 4.04
C LEU A 78 -19.28 -0.33 5.47
N LEU A 79 -18.35 0.26 6.23
CA LEU A 79 -18.62 0.68 7.61
C LEU A 79 -19.62 1.83 7.68
N LEU A 80 -19.39 2.91 6.94
CA LEU A 80 -20.32 4.04 6.90
C LEU A 80 -21.66 3.61 6.27
N GLY A 81 -21.59 2.79 5.23
CA GLY A 81 -22.75 2.22 4.55
C GLY A 81 -23.62 1.34 5.45
N THR A 82 -23.11 0.82 6.58
CA THR A 82 -23.89 0.06 7.57
C THR A 82 -25.05 0.89 8.15
N ILE A 83 -24.95 2.22 8.15
CA ILE A 83 -26.04 3.10 8.59
C ILE A 83 -27.31 2.86 7.76
N ILE A 84 -27.19 2.58 6.47
CA ILE A 84 -28.32 2.37 5.56
C ILE A 84 -29.18 1.18 5.99
N PRO A 85 -28.67 -0.07 6.04
CA PRO A 85 -29.48 -1.21 6.45
C PRO A 85 -29.92 -1.15 7.92
N VAL A 86 -29.22 -0.39 8.80
CA VAL A 86 -29.73 -0.11 10.15
C VAL A 86 -31.02 0.69 10.09
N VAL A 87 -31.03 1.80 9.35
CA VAL A 87 -32.23 2.64 9.20
C VAL A 87 -33.35 1.88 8.49
N ASP A 88 -33.02 1.15 7.42
CA ASP A 88 -33.98 0.33 6.67
C ASP A 88 -34.65 -0.73 7.57
N MET A 89 -33.87 -1.42 8.40
CA MET A 89 -34.37 -2.37 9.39
C MET A 89 -35.35 -1.72 10.37
N LEU A 90 -35.00 -0.54 10.90
CA LEU A 90 -35.86 0.19 11.84
C LEU A 90 -37.18 0.58 11.17
N ILE A 91 -37.15 1.06 9.93
CA ILE A 91 -38.35 1.40 9.16
C ILE A 91 -39.25 0.18 8.99
N VAL A 92 -38.68 -0.97 8.61
CA VAL A 92 -39.43 -2.22 8.45
C VAL A 92 -40.06 -2.66 9.78
N LEU A 93 -39.33 -2.58 10.89
CA LEU A 93 -39.83 -2.96 12.22
C LEU A 93 -40.86 -1.97 12.79
N THR A 94 -40.94 -0.73 12.29
CA THR A 94 -42.01 0.20 12.71
C THR A 94 -43.39 -0.15 12.16
N LYS A 95 -43.49 -1.07 11.19
CA LYS A 95 -44.78 -1.44 10.59
C LYS A 95 -45.49 -2.49 11.45
N GLU A 96 -46.76 -2.24 11.76
CA GLU A 96 -47.59 -3.11 12.61
C GLU A 96 -47.74 -4.55 12.06
N TYR A 97 -47.58 -4.72 10.74
CA TYR A 97 -47.68 -6.02 10.07
C TYR A 97 -46.35 -6.78 9.96
N ASN A 98 -45.25 -6.26 10.52
CA ASN A 98 -43.93 -6.86 10.43
C ASN A 98 -43.41 -7.36 11.77
N GLY A 99 -42.52 -8.35 11.70
CA GLY A 99 -41.73 -8.82 12.83
C GLY A 99 -40.26 -9.02 12.44
N ILE A 100 -39.53 -9.77 13.27
CA ILE A 100 -38.09 -10.03 13.06
C ILE A 100 -37.83 -10.70 11.71
N THR A 101 -38.73 -11.55 11.22
CA THR A 101 -38.56 -12.27 9.95
C THR A 101 -38.34 -11.31 8.77
N GLN A 102 -39.11 -10.24 8.68
CA GLN A 102 -38.98 -9.23 7.62
C GLN A 102 -37.72 -8.36 7.79
N ALA A 103 -37.15 -8.32 9.01
CA ALA A 103 -35.89 -7.63 9.28
C ALA A 103 -34.64 -8.44 8.93
N ILE A 104 -34.75 -9.76 8.69
CA ILE A 104 -33.60 -10.66 8.45
C ILE A 104 -32.68 -10.17 7.31
N PRO A 105 -33.18 -9.75 6.13
CA PRO A 105 -32.31 -9.27 5.06
C PRO A 105 -31.46 -8.06 5.51
N HIS A 106 -32.06 -7.15 6.27
CA HIS A 106 -31.39 -5.96 6.79
C HIS A 106 -30.36 -6.31 7.87
N ILE A 107 -30.71 -7.20 8.80
CA ILE A 107 -29.79 -7.73 9.81
C ILE A 107 -28.57 -8.37 9.13
N SER A 108 -28.80 -9.17 8.09
CA SER A 108 -27.73 -9.82 7.34
C SER A 108 -26.80 -8.79 6.68
N ALA A 109 -27.36 -7.73 6.08
CA ALA A 109 -26.60 -6.66 5.47
C ALA A 109 -25.78 -5.87 6.50
N ILE A 110 -26.34 -5.59 7.69
CA ILE A 110 -25.62 -4.97 8.80
C ILE A 110 -24.41 -5.81 9.21
N VAL A 111 -24.63 -7.10 9.46
CA VAL A 111 -23.58 -8.03 9.88
C VAL A 111 -22.48 -8.11 8.82
N VAL A 112 -22.84 -8.24 7.54
CA VAL A 112 -21.87 -8.29 6.45
C VAL A 112 -21.10 -6.98 6.33
N CYS A 113 -21.78 -5.84 6.23
CA CYS A 113 -21.10 -4.55 6.01
C CYS A 113 -20.21 -4.18 7.21
N PHE A 114 -20.70 -4.36 8.43
CA PHE A 114 -19.97 -4.01 9.64
C PHE A 114 -18.78 -4.94 9.88
N LEU A 115 -19.00 -6.26 9.90
CA LEU A 115 -17.92 -7.21 10.19
C LEU A 115 -16.85 -7.19 9.11
N PHE A 116 -17.23 -7.21 7.82
CA PHE A 116 -16.24 -7.19 6.75
C PHE A 116 -15.59 -5.82 6.58
N GLY A 117 -16.30 -4.73 6.88
CA GLY A 117 -15.72 -3.40 7.01
C GLY A 117 -14.61 -3.35 8.06
N ILE A 118 -14.86 -3.87 9.27
CA ILE A 118 -13.84 -3.97 10.33
C ILE A 118 -12.70 -4.90 9.92
N LEU A 119 -13.01 -6.06 9.33
CA LEU A 119 -11.99 -7.05 8.97
C LEU A 119 -11.10 -6.56 7.82
N LEU A 120 -11.63 -5.78 6.88
CA LEU A 120 -10.86 -5.13 5.83
C LEU A 120 -10.03 -3.94 6.36
N LEU A 121 -10.50 -3.24 7.40
CA LEU A 121 -9.70 -2.24 8.12
C LEU A 121 -8.63 -2.87 9.02
N ARG A 122 -8.90 -4.05 9.60
CA ARG A 122 -7.91 -4.93 10.23
C ARG A 122 -7.03 -5.57 9.16
N ASN A 123 -6.39 -4.75 8.35
CA ASN A 123 -5.03 -5.10 7.97
C ASN A 123 -4.28 -5.25 9.29
N LYS A 124 -3.64 -6.40 9.49
CA LYS A 124 -2.39 -6.38 10.26
C LYS A 124 -1.59 -5.24 9.61
N LYS A 125 -1.55 -4.06 10.26
CA LYS A 125 -0.24 -3.46 10.45
C LYS A 125 0.57 -4.64 10.93
N GLU A 126 1.53 -5.11 10.15
CA GLU A 126 2.72 -5.57 10.82
C GLU A 126 3.10 -4.38 11.70
N GLN A 127 2.67 -4.43 12.96
CA GLN A 127 3.41 -3.82 14.03
C GLN A 127 4.73 -4.57 14.01
N SER A 128 5.61 -4.20 13.08
CA SER A 128 7.02 -4.37 13.32
C SER A 128 7.28 -3.46 14.52
N ASN A 129 7.55 -4.07 15.68
CA ASN A 129 8.33 -3.43 16.74
C ASN A 129 9.78 -3.16 16.25
N GLY A 130 9.89 -2.68 15.02
CA GLY A 130 11.07 -2.69 14.18
C GLY A 130 11.21 -1.34 13.50
N TYR A 131 12.43 -1.04 13.12
CA TYR A 131 12.93 0.16 12.47
C TYR A 131 12.41 0.30 11.02
N HIS A 132 11.19 -0.14 10.73
CA HIS A 132 10.61 -0.12 9.39
C HIS A 132 10.49 1.32 8.90
N GLY A 133 11.25 1.65 7.85
CA GLY A 133 11.36 3.02 7.34
C GLY A 133 12.23 3.96 8.19
N PHE A 134 13.05 3.43 9.10
CA PHE A 134 14.07 4.22 9.79
C PHE A 134 15.25 4.49 8.86
N ALA A 135 15.52 5.78 8.64
CA ALA A 135 16.79 6.31 8.16
C ALA A 135 17.06 7.63 8.85
N LYS A 136 18.32 7.88 9.17
CA LYS A 136 18.79 9.10 9.81
C LYS A 136 20.12 9.51 9.19
N ILE A 137 20.18 10.73 8.66
CA ILE A 137 21.44 11.33 8.23
C ILE A 137 22.23 11.71 9.50
N ILE A 138 23.43 11.18 9.63
CA ILE A 138 24.38 11.51 10.70
C ILE A 138 25.33 12.60 10.22
N GLN A 139 25.79 12.50 8.97
CA GLN A 139 26.58 13.52 8.28
C GLN A 139 26.08 13.65 6.85
N SER A 140 25.95 14.90 6.38
CA SER A 140 25.48 15.19 5.02
C SER A 140 26.61 15.77 4.16
N ALA A 141 26.58 15.41 2.87
CA ALA A 141 27.42 15.96 1.82
C ALA A 141 27.31 17.48 1.64
N ASP A 142 26.28 18.12 2.20
CA ASP A 142 26.15 19.59 2.20
C ASP A 142 27.24 20.27 3.06
N THR A 143 27.75 19.57 4.07
CA THR A 143 28.68 20.13 5.08
C THR A 143 29.95 19.29 5.28
N HIS A 144 29.96 18.05 4.80
CA HIS A 144 31.06 17.10 5.00
C HIS A 144 31.48 16.49 3.66
N SER A 145 32.70 15.97 3.59
CA SER A 145 33.19 15.26 2.39
C SER A 145 32.58 13.87 2.21
N GLU A 146 31.89 13.34 3.22
CA GLU A 146 31.24 12.04 3.24
C GLU A 146 29.77 12.19 3.65
N SER A 147 28.93 11.28 3.18
CA SER A 147 27.56 11.12 3.70
C SER A 147 27.55 9.91 4.63
N VAL A 148 27.10 10.08 5.86
CA VAL A 148 26.95 8.98 6.82
C VAL A 148 25.47 8.85 7.16
N ILE A 149 24.88 7.70 6.85
CA ILE A 149 23.46 7.42 7.08
C ILE A 149 23.32 6.17 7.95
N GLU A 150 22.56 6.27 9.02
CA GLU A 150 22.10 5.10 9.78
C GLU A 150 20.70 4.72 9.32
N TYR A 151 20.49 3.46 8.96
CA TYR A 151 19.16 2.99 8.58
C TYR A 151 18.99 1.51 8.87
N ALA A 152 17.75 1.06 8.89
CA ALA A 152 17.45 -0.36 9.06
C ALA A 152 17.09 -1.04 7.75
N ILE A 153 17.62 -2.24 7.59
CA ILE A 153 17.31 -3.18 6.52
C ILE A 153 16.38 -4.22 7.11
N VAL A 154 15.14 -4.29 6.62
CA VAL A 154 14.10 -5.16 7.21
C VAL A 154 14.31 -6.61 6.76
N PRO A 155 13.74 -7.62 7.45
CA PRO A 155 13.86 -9.01 7.03
C PRO A 155 13.51 -9.18 5.55
N THR A 156 14.32 -9.94 4.81
CA THR A 156 14.16 -10.20 3.35
C THR A 156 14.42 -9.01 2.42
N GLU A 157 14.67 -7.81 2.94
CA GLU A 157 15.12 -6.68 2.13
C GLU A 157 16.50 -6.99 1.54
N LYS A 158 16.61 -6.78 0.23
CA LYS A 158 17.82 -7.04 -0.54
C LYS A 158 17.87 -6.17 -1.76
N THR A 159 19.08 -5.96 -2.27
CA THR A 159 19.32 -5.38 -3.58
C THR A 159 19.63 -6.47 -4.60
N PRO A 160 19.33 -6.24 -5.89
CA PRO A 160 19.96 -7.03 -6.94
C PRO A 160 21.45 -6.72 -6.99
N TRP A 161 22.22 -7.55 -7.68
CA TRP A 161 23.59 -7.19 -8.05
C TRP A 161 23.59 -5.87 -8.82
N HIS A 162 24.42 -4.92 -8.39
CA HIS A 162 24.58 -3.61 -9.02
C HIS A 162 25.97 -3.05 -8.72
N TYR A 163 26.28 -1.87 -9.23
CA TYR A 163 27.48 -1.13 -8.84
C TYR A 163 27.24 0.39 -8.88
N HIS A 164 28.05 1.13 -8.16
CA HIS A 164 28.08 2.59 -8.15
C HIS A 164 29.31 3.10 -8.88
N THR A 165 29.20 4.26 -9.50
CA THR A 165 30.29 4.88 -10.30
C THR A 165 30.89 6.11 -9.64
N LEU A 166 30.19 6.71 -8.69
CA LEU A 166 30.51 8.03 -8.14
C LEU A 166 31.18 8.01 -6.77
N PHE A 167 31.04 6.92 -6.02
CA PHE A 167 31.46 6.83 -4.62
C PHE A 167 31.76 5.39 -4.23
N SER A 168 32.57 5.22 -3.19
CA SER A 168 32.62 3.99 -2.41
C SER A 168 31.50 3.98 -1.38
N GLU A 169 31.05 2.77 -1.03
CA GLU A 169 30.02 2.53 -0.02
C GLU A 169 30.57 1.58 1.04
N THR A 170 30.64 2.03 2.29
CA THR A 170 31.05 1.20 3.42
C THR A 170 29.83 0.83 4.24
N PHE A 171 29.58 -0.47 4.40
CA PHE A 171 28.57 -0.99 5.32
C PHE A 171 29.23 -1.35 6.65
N GLU A 172 28.75 -0.77 7.75
CA GLU A 172 29.08 -1.19 9.12
C GLU A 172 27.80 -1.69 9.81
N VAL A 173 27.81 -2.91 10.33
CA VAL A 173 26.64 -3.47 11.01
C VAL A 173 26.64 -3.05 12.47
N LEU A 174 25.64 -2.24 12.85
CA LEU A 174 25.44 -1.81 14.24
C LEU A 174 24.68 -2.85 15.05
N LYS A 175 23.77 -3.60 14.41
CA LYS A 175 22.98 -4.67 15.01
C LYS A 175 22.45 -5.63 13.94
N GLY A 176 22.41 -6.93 14.27
CA GLY A 176 21.87 -7.97 13.39
C GLY A 176 22.95 -8.59 12.51
N THR A 177 22.53 -9.17 11.38
CA THR A 177 23.41 -9.83 10.40
C THR A 177 23.06 -9.35 9.00
N LEU A 178 24.06 -8.96 8.23
CA LEU A 178 23.91 -8.56 6.84
C LEU A 178 24.77 -9.44 5.94
N GLU A 179 24.16 -10.03 4.93
CA GLU A 179 24.91 -10.65 3.84
C GLU A 179 25.26 -9.59 2.80
N VAL A 180 26.54 -9.48 2.44
CA VAL A 180 27.02 -8.57 1.40
C VAL A 180 27.83 -9.38 0.39
N GLY A 181 27.36 -9.42 -0.85
CA GLY A 181 28.18 -9.91 -1.96
C GLY A 181 29.02 -8.79 -2.53
N GLN A 182 30.30 -9.03 -2.76
CA GLN A 182 31.22 -8.10 -3.42
C GLN A 182 32.05 -8.88 -4.45
N ASN A 183 31.85 -8.59 -5.73
CA ASN A 183 32.39 -9.32 -6.86
C ASN A 183 32.15 -10.84 -6.75
N ASN A 184 33.19 -11.61 -6.42
CA ASN A 184 33.12 -13.07 -6.29
C ASN A 184 33.15 -13.56 -4.83
N GLN A 185 33.08 -12.64 -3.86
CA GLN A 185 33.08 -12.93 -2.43
C GLN A 185 31.71 -12.62 -1.83
N VAL A 186 31.34 -13.37 -0.79
CA VAL A 186 30.13 -13.15 0.00
C VAL A 186 30.54 -13.09 1.46
N TYR A 187 30.22 -11.98 2.11
CA TYR A 187 30.46 -11.75 3.53
C TYR A 187 29.14 -11.89 4.29
N GLN A 188 29.18 -12.52 5.46
CA GLN A 188 28.10 -12.46 6.44
C GLN A 188 28.55 -11.60 7.62
N LEU A 189 28.29 -10.30 7.50
CA LEU A 189 28.70 -9.28 8.48
C LEU A 189 27.81 -9.37 9.72
N LYS A 190 28.44 -9.41 10.89
CA LYS A 190 27.78 -9.34 12.20
C LYS A 190 28.04 -7.97 12.82
N GLN A 191 27.42 -7.72 13.98
CA GLN A 191 27.63 -6.49 14.73
C GLN A 191 29.12 -6.18 14.94
N GLY A 192 29.53 -4.99 14.50
CA GLY A 192 30.92 -4.50 14.54
C GLY A 192 31.73 -4.78 13.26
N ASP A 193 31.28 -5.69 12.40
CA ASP A 193 31.94 -5.96 11.13
C ASP A 193 31.63 -4.83 10.13
N SER A 194 32.57 -4.62 9.21
CA SER A 194 32.39 -3.70 8.09
C SER A 194 33.01 -4.20 6.79
N VAL A 195 32.48 -3.72 5.67
CA VAL A 195 33.05 -3.93 4.33
C VAL A 195 32.93 -2.64 3.52
N THR A 196 33.98 -2.30 2.78
CA THR A 196 33.98 -1.17 1.85
C THR A 196 33.93 -1.69 0.42
N ILE A 197 33.00 -1.14 -0.34
CA ILE A 197 32.81 -1.42 -1.75
C ILE A 197 33.29 -0.23 -2.55
N MET A 198 34.25 -0.46 -3.45
CA MET A 198 34.84 0.58 -4.28
C MET A 198 33.97 0.87 -5.51
N PRO A 199 34.10 2.07 -6.12
CA PRO A 199 33.42 2.37 -7.38
C PRO A 199 33.68 1.28 -8.44
N ASN A 200 32.62 0.91 -9.17
CA ASN A 200 32.57 -0.13 -10.20
C ASN A 200 32.66 -1.58 -9.70
N GLU A 201 32.81 -1.81 -8.39
CA GLU A 201 32.69 -3.16 -7.83
C GLU A 201 31.23 -3.58 -7.76
N LYS A 202 30.96 -4.79 -8.28
CA LYS A 202 29.62 -5.33 -8.27
C LYS A 202 29.30 -5.80 -6.86
N HIS A 203 28.12 -5.49 -6.37
CA HIS A 203 27.71 -5.88 -5.04
C HIS A 203 26.21 -6.02 -4.91
N TYR A 204 25.79 -6.68 -3.83
CA TYR A 204 24.42 -6.67 -3.31
C TYR A 204 24.48 -6.75 -1.80
N PHE A 205 23.38 -6.39 -1.14
CA PHE A 205 23.17 -6.74 0.27
C PHE A 205 21.86 -7.51 0.43
N HIS A 206 21.76 -8.28 1.51
CA HIS A 206 20.54 -8.99 1.90
C HIS A 206 20.49 -9.17 3.41
N ASN A 207 19.41 -8.70 4.03
CA ASN A 207 19.14 -9.09 5.42
C ASN A 207 18.51 -10.49 5.43
N ILE A 208 19.37 -11.49 5.67
CA ILE A 208 19.02 -12.91 5.78
C ILE A 208 18.44 -13.29 7.15
N SER A 209 18.34 -12.34 8.09
CA SER A 209 17.82 -12.60 9.43
C SER A 209 16.31 -12.39 9.53
N THR A 210 15.72 -12.87 10.63
CA THR A 210 14.29 -12.71 10.92
C THR A 210 13.96 -11.40 11.64
N ALA A 211 14.96 -10.58 11.95
CA ALA A 211 14.83 -9.30 12.62
C ALA A 211 15.45 -8.17 11.77
N ASP A 212 15.19 -6.92 12.12
CA ASP A 212 15.82 -5.80 11.44
C ASP A 212 17.34 -5.80 11.67
N CYS A 213 18.09 -5.49 10.61
CA CYS A 213 19.52 -5.24 10.67
C CYS A 213 19.74 -3.72 10.63
N LEU A 214 20.34 -3.17 11.69
CA LEU A 214 20.69 -1.76 11.75
C LEU A 214 22.10 -1.59 11.21
N VAL A 215 22.25 -0.73 10.21
CA VAL A 215 23.53 -0.44 9.57
C VAL A 215 23.84 1.04 9.63
N LYS A 216 25.12 1.34 9.66
CA LYS A 216 25.67 2.66 9.35
C LYS A 216 26.37 2.53 8.01
N VAL A 217 25.96 3.35 7.05
CA VAL A 217 26.53 3.39 5.71
C VAL A 217 27.25 4.70 5.51
N THR A 218 28.50 4.61 5.08
CA THR A 218 29.34 5.76 4.73
C THR A 218 29.55 5.79 3.22
N ILE A 219 29.24 6.93 2.61
CA ILE A 219 29.41 7.20 1.18
C ILE A 219 30.56 8.20 1.00
N SER A 220 31.57 7.80 0.21
CA SER A 220 32.79 8.59 0.00
C SER A 220 33.19 8.62 -1.48
N SER A 221 33.21 9.76 -2.16
CA SER A 221 32.80 11.10 -1.71
C SER A 221 31.29 11.17 -1.46
N GLY A 222 30.89 11.97 -0.47
CA GLY A 222 29.50 12.18 -0.07
C GLY A 222 28.60 12.56 -1.24
N ASN A 223 27.34 12.11 -1.21
CA ASN A 223 26.42 12.24 -2.33
C ASN A 223 24.99 12.56 -1.88
N LYS A 224 24.54 13.78 -2.19
CA LYS A 224 23.20 14.24 -1.80
C LYS A 224 22.06 13.46 -2.46
N ASN A 225 22.24 13.00 -3.69
CA ASN A 225 21.24 12.18 -4.36
C ASN A 225 21.08 10.82 -3.67
N PHE A 226 22.18 10.23 -3.18
CA PHE A 226 22.14 8.99 -2.40
C PHE A 226 21.39 9.19 -1.08
N GLU A 227 21.70 10.27 -0.34
CA GLU A 227 20.97 10.64 0.88
C GLU A 227 19.46 10.74 0.61
N ASN A 228 19.07 11.51 -0.41
CA ASN A 228 17.67 11.69 -0.79
C ASN A 228 17.03 10.37 -1.22
N ALA A 229 17.74 9.52 -1.99
CA ALA A 229 17.24 8.23 -2.43
C ALA A 229 16.87 7.33 -1.25
N LEU A 230 17.74 7.22 -0.25
CA LEU A 230 17.48 6.41 0.95
C LEU A 230 16.34 6.99 1.79
N LEU A 231 16.32 8.30 2.04
CA LEU A 231 15.24 8.94 2.81
C LEU A 231 13.87 8.73 2.13
N ILE A 232 13.80 8.92 0.81
CA ILE A 232 12.59 8.67 0.02
C ILE A 232 12.18 7.20 0.07
N LEU A 233 13.12 6.27 -0.13
CA LEU A 233 12.83 4.84 -0.09
C LEU A 233 12.25 4.42 1.26
N LYS A 234 12.88 4.83 2.36
CA LYS A 234 12.46 4.50 3.72
C LYS A 234 11.17 5.22 4.11
N GLY A 235 10.98 6.48 3.68
CA GLY A 235 9.73 7.23 3.84
C GLY A 235 8.54 6.57 3.15
N LEU A 236 8.71 6.16 1.88
CA LEU A 236 7.68 5.43 1.14
C LEU A 236 7.33 4.11 1.82
N ALA A 237 8.32 3.36 2.33
CA ALA A 237 8.08 2.13 3.06
C ALA A 237 7.30 2.38 4.36
N LYS A 238 7.67 3.41 5.13
CA LYS A 238 6.97 3.84 6.36
C LYS A 238 5.49 4.15 6.10
N ASP A 239 5.20 4.78 4.96
CA ASP A 239 3.84 5.17 4.58
C ASP A 239 3.04 4.04 3.89
N GLY A 240 3.63 2.86 3.73
CA GLY A 240 2.98 1.70 3.11
C GLY A 240 2.92 1.76 1.58
N PHE A 241 3.74 2.61 0.95
CA PHE A 241 3.92 2.72 -0.49
C PHE A 241 5.08 1.85 -1.03
N ALA A 242 5.48 0.83 -0.28
CA ALA A 242 6.48 -0.17 -0.68
C ALA A 242 6.01 -1.60 -0.36
N SER A 243 6.68 -2.60 -0.94
CA SER A 243 6.53 -4.00 -0.54
C SER A 243 7.06 -4.23 0.88
N ALA A 244 6.79 -5.42 1.44
CA ALA A 244 7.36 -5.83 2.73
C ALA A 244 8.90 -5.85 2.74
N SER A 245 9.52 -6.01 1.56
CA SER A 245 10.98 -5.97 1.36
C SER A 245 11.49 -4.58 0.97
N GLY A 246 10.69 -3.52 1.14
CA GLY A 246 11.09 -2.13 0.90
C GLY A 246 11.06 -1.66 -0.56
N VAL A 247 10.59 -2.45 -1.52
CA VAL A 247 10.57 -2.05 -2.95
C VAL A 247 9.40 -1.10 -3.21
N PRO A 248 9.61 0.11 -3.78
CA PRO A 248 8.52 1.05 -4.05
C PRO A 248 7.40 0.46 -4.90
N ALA A 249 6.15 0.72 -4.53
CA ALA A 249 4.97 0.19 -5.21
C ALA A 249 4.77 0.77 -6.62
N LYS A 250 5.22 2.02 -6.84
CA LYS A 250 5.18 2.70 -8.14
C LYS A 250 6.50 2.51 -8.88
N LEU A 251 6.42 2.11 -10.16
CA LEU A 251 7.60 1.97 -11.01
C LEU A 251 8.37 3.30 -11.17
N SER A 252 7.68 4.44 -11.17
CA SER A 252 8.33 5.77 -11.22
C SER A 252 9.20 6.03 -10.00
N ASP A 253 8.74 5.64 -8.81
CA ASP A 253 9.44 5.89 -7.56
C ASP A 253 10.63 4.92 -7.43
N LEU A 254 10.49 3.68 -7.89
CA LEU A 254 11.61 2.74 -8.04
C LEU A 254 12.65 3.26 -9.05
N ALA A 255 12.22 3.81 -10.18
CA ALA A 255 13.13 4.37 -11.17
C ALA A 255 13.88 5.60 -10.65
N LEU A 256 13.21 6.48 -9.90
CA LEU A 256 13.84 7.59 -9.20
C LEU A 256 14.88 7.10 -8.19
N PHE A 257 14.55 6.09 -7.40
CA PHE A 257 15.51 5.49 -6.46
C PHE A 257 16.76 4.98 -7.20
N VAL A 258 16.61 4.16 -8.24
CA VAL A 258 17.74 3.62 -9.02
C VAL A 258 18.60 4.75 -9.61
N TYR A 259 17.96 5.81 -10.12
CA TYR A 259 18.64 6.96 -10.72
C TYR A 259 19.43 7.77 -9.68
N LEU A 260 18.79 8.18 -8.58
CA LEU A 260 19.40 9.00 -7.53
C LEU A 260 20.50 8.25 -6.78
N ASN A 261 20.29 6.95 -6.55
CA ASN A 261 21.24 6.07 -5.89
C ASN A 261 22.45 5.71 -6.76
N ASN A 262 22.52 6.22 -8.02
CA ASN A 262 23.57 5.89 -8.99
C ASN A 262 23.75 4.38 -9.22
N SER A 263 22.67 3.60 -9.13
CA SER A 263 22.74 2.14 -9.25
C SER A 263 22.80 1.71 -10.71
N ARG A 264 23.92 1.10 -11.12
CA ARG A 264 24.08 0.51 -12.46
C ARG A 264 23.75 -0.97 -12.45
N MET A 265 22.94 -1.39 -13.42
CA MET A 265 22.46 -2.78 -13.51
C MET A 265 23.57 -3.70 -14.08
N VAL A 266 23.50 -4.99 -13.77
CA VAL A 266 24.46 -5.99 -14.28
C VAL A 266 23.80 -7.06 -15.14
N GLY A 267 24.61 -7.74 -15.96
CA GLY A 267 24.15 -8.86 -16.79
C GLY A 267 22.99 -8.47 -17.72
N LEU A 268 21.99 -9.35 -17.82
CA LEU A 268 20.80 -9.13 -18.66
C LEU A 268 19.93 -7.96 -18.18
N GLN A 269 20.02 -7.56 -16.91
CA GLN A 269 19.23 -6.44 -16.36
C GLN A 269 19.60 -5.10 -17.02
N LYS A 270 20.82 -4.97 -17.59
CA LYS A 270 21.27 -3.78 -18.33
C LYS A 270 20.32 -3.37 -19.47
N ILE A 271 19.60 -4.33 -20.05
CA ILE A 271 18.63 -4.07 -21.12
C ILE A 271 17.49 -3.15 -20.63
N ALA A 272 17.15 -3.19 -19.35
CA ALA A 272 16.11 -2.35 -18.75
C ALA A 272 16.61 -0.95 -18.35
N GLU A 273 17.92 -0.72 -18.27
CA GLU A 273 18.49 0.53 -17.76
C GLU A 273 18.05 1.78 -18.57
N PRO A 274 18.01 1.78 -19.91
CA PRO A 274 17.51 2.93 -20.68
C PRO A 274 16.05 3.28 -20.36
N LEU A 275 15.21 2.26 -20.14
CA LEU A 275 13.81 2.45 -19.77
C LEU A 275 13.69 3.08 -18.38
N PHE A 276 14.45 2.60 -17.41
CA PHE A 276 14.48 3.16 -16.05
C PHE A 276 14.93 4.63 -16.06
N ASN A 277 16.00 4.94 -16.81
CA ASN A 277 16.47 6.32 -16.96
C ASN A 277 15.41 7.23 -17.59
N TYR A 278 14.70 6.75 -18.62
CA TYR A 278 13.60 7.51 -19.23
C TYR A 278 12.45 7.77 -18.25
N ILE A 279 12.04 6.75 -17.49
CA ILE A 279 10.96 6.85 -16.49
C ILE A 279 11.38 7.83 -15.39
N ALA A 280 12.61 7.75 -14.88
CA ALA A 280 13.14 8.68 -13.89
C ALA A 280 13.14 10.12 -14.42
N ALA A 281 13.66 10.35 -15.64
CA ALA A 281 13.68 11.67 -16.27
C ALA A 281 12.26 12.25 -16.43
N ARG A 282 11.29 11.43 -16.82
CA ARG A 282 9.88 11.84 -16.90
C ARG A 282 9.29 12.16 -15.53
N ALA A 283 9.59 11.36 -14.51
CA ALA A 283 9.12 11.59 -13.15
C ALA A 283 9.69 12.90 -12.57
N ILE A 284 10.96 13.19 -12.82
CA ILE A 284 11.61 14.46 -12.47
C ILE A 284 10.91 15.63 -13.17
N LYS A 285 10.75 15.55 -14.50
CA LYS A 285 10.10 16.59 -15.31
C LYS A 285 8.67 16.89 -14.84
N ASN A 286 7.94 15.87 -14.40
CA ASN A 286 6.57 16.00 -13.91
C ASN A 286 6.48 16.45 -12.43
N GLY A 287 7.60 16.75 -11.78
CA GLY A 287 7.65 17.26 -10.41
C GLY A 287 7.55 16.20 -9.30
N ARG A 288 7.51 14.90 -9.65
CA ARG A 288 7.40 13.82 -8.65
C ARG A 288 8.59 13.77 -7.70
N LEU A 289 9.81 13.99 -8.22
CA LEU A 289 11.00 14.04 -7.37
C LEU A 289 10.89 15.16 -6.33
N LYS A 290 10.53 16.37 -6.77
CA LYS A 290 10.33 17.51 -5.87
C LYS A 290 9.27 17.21 -4.81
N GLU A 291 8.14 16.63 -5.19
CA GLU A 291 7.10 16.21 -4.23
C GLU A 291 7.67 15.27 -3.15
N LEU A 292 8.43 14.25 -3.55
CA LEU A 292 9.04 13.28 -2.63
C LEU A 292 10.10 13.93 -1.73
N GLU A 293 10.95 14.81 -2.26
CA GLU A 293 11.95 15.54 -1.48
C GLU A 293 11.29 16.45 -0.44
N LEU A 294 10.23 17.19 -0.80
CA LEU A 294 9.52 18.04 0.15
C LEU A 294 8.81 17.22 1.24
N THR A 295 8.49 15.95 0.96
CA THR A 295 7.78 15.06 1.89
C THR A 295 8.76 14.34 2.84
N TYR A 296 9.89 13.85 2.33
CA TYR A 296 10.75 12.90 3.04
C TYR A 296 12.18 13.39 3.31
N CYS A 297 12.65 14.43 2.62
CA CYS A 297 14.04 14.90 2.71
C CYS A 297 14.18 16.21 3.48
N ARG A 298 13.10 16.70 4.10
CA ARG A 298 13.16 17.86 5.00
C ARG A 298 13.49 17.38 6.41
N GLU A 299 14.53 17.97 6.98
CA GLU A 299 14.90 17.84 8.40
C GLU A 299 13.90 18.56 9.31
#